data_AF-A0A369XUI3-F1
#
_entry.id   AF-A0A369XUI3-F1
#
_cell.length_a   1.000
_cell.length_b   1.000
_cell.length_c   1.000
_cell.angle_alpha   90.00
_cell.angle_beta   90.00
_cell.angle_gamma   90.00
#
_symmetry.space_group_name_H-M   'P 1'
#
loop_
_entity.id
_entity.type
_entity.pdbx_description
1 polymer ?
#
loop_
_entity_poly.entity_id
_entity_poly.type
_entity_poly.pdbx_seq_one_letter_code
_entity_poly.pdbx_strand_id
1 'polypeptide(L)' 'MNTISAQTIQHLMRKHHKTIRGIAKEWNLTMKRVRQVRTQGVSGEHYVMDWLEILTGDPRHMV' A
#
# COMPACT_ATOMS: atom_id res chain seq x y z
N MET A 1 14.81 -6.01 7.99
CA MET A 1 13.35 -5.83 8.18
C MET A 1 12.87 -4.90 7.07
N ASN A 2 12.06 -5.38 6.14
CA ASN A 2 11.55 -4.54 5.04
C ASN A 2 10.47 -3.58 5.55
N THR A 3 10.46 -2.36 5.01
CA THR A 3 9.52 -1.30 5.36
C THR A 3 9.21 -0.43 4.15
N ILE A 4 7.97 0.05 4.04
CA ILE A 4 7.56 1.08 3.10
C ILE A 4 7.11 2.29 3.90
N SER A 5 7.73 3.44 3.66
CA SER A 5 7.38 4.67 4.34
C SER A 5 5.98 5.16 3.94
N ALA A 6 5.32 5.94 4.82
CA ALA A 6 4.05 6.59 4.49
C ALA A 6 4.16 7.49 3.24
N GLN A 7 5.29 8.16 3.05
CA GLN A 7 5.55 9.01 1.88
C GLN A 7 5.59 8.18 0.59
N THR A 8 6.25 7.02 0.62
CA THR A 8 6.30 6.08 -0.50
C THR A 8 4.91 5.53 -0.82
N ILE A 9 4.13 5.12 0.19
CA ILE A 9 2.73 4.69 -0.01
C ILE A 9 1.94 5.79 -0.71
N GLN A 10 2.01 7.04 -0.24
CA GLN A 10 1.29 8.15 -0.84
C GLN A 10 1.75 8.43 -2.29
N HIS A 11 3.06 8.33 -2.56
CA HIS A 11 3.60 8.47 -3.89
C HIS A 11 3.05 7.39 -4.83
N LEU A 12 3.14 6.12 -4.45
CA LEU A 12 2.65 4.99 -5.25
C LEU A 12 1.14 5.08 -5.48
N MET A 13 0.36 5.44 -4.45
CA MET A 13 -1.08 5.66 -4.61
C MET A 13 -1.39 6.70 -5.68
N ARG A 14 -0.66 7.84 -5.70
CA ARG A 14 -0.83 8.88 -6.72
C ARG A 14 -0.39 8.40 -8.10
N LYS A 15 0.78 7.78 -8.19
CA LYS A 15 1.38 7.29 -9.45
C LYS A 15 0.52 6.23 -10.13
N HIS A 16 -0.06 5.31 -9.36
CA HIS A 16 -0.87 4.19 -9.87
C HIS A 16 -2.37 4.46 -9.77
N HIS A 17 -2.79 5.70 -9.49
CA HIS A 17 -4.19 6.12 -9.39
C HIS A 17 -5.04 5.29 -8.40
N LYS A 18 -4.41 4.73 -7.36
CA LYS A 18 -5.08 3.92 -6.35
C LYS A 18 -5.73 4.83 -5.30
N THR A 19 -7.04 4.69 -5.13
CA THR A 19 -7.81 5.44 -4.11
C THR A 19 -8.07 4.58 -2.88
N ILE A 20 -8.28 5.21 -1.71
CA ILE A 20 -8.64 4.49 -0.47
C ILE A 20 -9.85 3.57 -0.68
N ARG A 21 -10.90 4.10 -1.33
CA ARG A 21 -12.13 3.35 -1.59
C ARG A 21 -11.89 2.23 -2.61
N GLY A 22 -11.11 2.49 -3.65
CA GLY A 22 -10.76 1.50 -4.67
C GLY A 22 -10.01 0.31 -4.06
N ILE A 23 -8.92 0.59 -3.35
CA ILE A 23 -8.13 -0.45 -2.65
C ILE A 23 -9.02 -1.25 -1.70
N ALA A 24 -9.80 -0.56 -0.85
CA ALA A 24 -10.68 -1.21 0.11
C ALA A 24 -11.67 -2.19 -0.54
N LYS A 25 -12.28 -1.78 -1.67
CA LYS A 25 -13.24 -2.61 -2.40
C LYS A 25 -12.56 -3.80 -3.11
N GLU A 26 -11.47 -3.55 -3.82
CA GLU A 26 -10.77 -4.53 -4.65
C GLU A 26 -10.15 -5.65 -3.81
N TRP A 27 -9.58 -5.30 -2.65
CA TRP A 27 -8.82 -6.23 -1.81
C TRP A 27 -9.58 -6.66 -0.54
N ASN A 28 -10.88 -6.36 -0.45
CA ASN A 28 -11.72 -6.64 0.71
C ASN A 28 -11.11 -6.15 2.05
N LEU A 29 -10.55 -4.93 2.02
CA LEU A 29 -9.97 -4.27 3.18
C LEU A 29 -10.91 -3.21 3.74
N THR A 30 -10.79 -2.90 5.02
CA THR A 30 -11.48 -1.73 5.57
C THR A 30 -10.79 -0.45 5.09
N MET A 31 -11.58 0.59 4.77
CA MET A 31 -11.02 1.93 4.49
C MET A 31 -10.16 2.46 5.65
N LYS A 32 -10.45 2.04 6.89
CA LYS A 32 -9.64 2.35 8.09
C LYS A 32 -8.22 1.80 7.96
N ARG A 33 -8.07 0.54 7.55
CA ARG A 33 -6.75 -0.09 7.35
C ARG A 33 -5.95 0.63 6.25
N VAL A 34 -6.59 0.97 5.14
CA VAL A 34 -5.92 1.70 4.05
C VAL A 34 -5.48 3.09 4.49
N ARG A 35 -6.31 3.81 5.27
CA ARG A 35 -5.93 5.10 5.86
C ARG A 35 -4.74 4.96 6.80
N GLN A 36 -4.75 3.95 7.66
CA GLN A 36 -3.66 3.68 8.60
C GLN A 36 -2.32 3.52 7.85
N VAL A 37 -2.27 2.64 6.84
CA VAL A 37 -1.05 2.40 6.06
C VAL A 37 -0.61 3.64 5.28
N ARG A 38 -1.54 4.40 4.70
CA ARG A 38 -1.22 5.69 4.05
C ARG A 38 -0.57 6.70 5.01
N THR A 39 -0.94 6.68 6.29
CA THR A 39 -0.41 7.60 7.31
C THR A 39 0.86 7.11 8.01
N GLN A 40 1.00 5.80 8.19
CA GLN A 40 2.05 5.20 9.03
C GLN A 40 3.10 4.45 8.22
N GLY A 41 2.83 4.16 6.95
CA GLY A 41 3.59 3.17 6.19
C GLY A 41 3.25 1.75 6.64
N VAL A 42 4.10 0.81 6.26
CA VAL A 42 3.97 -0.60 6.63
C VAL A 42 5.35 -1.22 6.81
N SER A 43 5.48 -2.09 7.82
CA SER A 43 6.70 -2.82 8.11
C SER A 43 6.40 -4.31 8.24
N GLY A 44 7.42 -5.13 8.00
CA GLY A 44 7.30 -6.58 7.97
C GLY A 44 7.21 -7.09 6.53
N GLU A 45 7.96 -8.15 6.25
CA GLU A 45 8.21 -8.64 4.88
C GLU A 45 6.92 -8.97 4.13
N HIS A 46 6.04 -9.80 4.72
CA HIS A 46 4.77 -10.16 4.10
C HIS A 46 3.87 -8.95 3.85
N TYR A 47 3.74 -8.05 4.84
CA TYR A 47 2.91 -6.86 4.68
C TYR A 47 3.46 -5.90 3.62
N VAL A 48 4.78 -5.78 3.50
CA VAL A 48 5.42 -4.97 2.45
C VAL A 48 5.07 -5.55 1.07
N MET A 49 5.19 -6.87 0.89
CA MET A 49 4.86 -7.52 -0.38
C MET A 49 3.38 -7.33 -0.75
N ASP A 50 2.46 -7.56 0.20
CA ASP A 50 1.03 -7.35 -0.02
C ASP A 50 0.73 -5.91 -0.46
N TRP A 51 1.32 -4.92 0.21
CA TRP A 51 1.08 -3.52 -0.10
C TRP A 51 1.75 -3.05 -1.39
N LEU A 52 2.89 -3.63 -1.78
CA LEU A 52 3.45 -3.41 -3.11
C LEU A 52 2.52 -3.97 -4.18
N GLU A 53 2.06 -5.22 -4.04
CA GLU A 53 1.12 -5.83 -4.98
C GLU A 53 -0.17 -5.01 -5.12
N ILE A 54 -0.78 -4.59 -4.01
CA ILE A 54 -1.98 -3.73 -4.00
C ILE A 54 -1.77 -2.44 -4.79
N LEU A 55 -0.60 -1.81 -4.64
CA LEU A 55 -0.33 -0.48 -5.17
C LEU A 55 0.21 -0.48 -6.59
N THR A 56 1.01 -1.48 -6.96
CA THR A 56 1.78 -1.51 -8.21
C THR A 56 1.36 -2.64 -9.14
N GLY A 57 0.67 -3.66 -8.61
CA GLY A 57 0.44 -4.94 -9.30
C GLY A 57 1.65 -5.86 -9.32
N ASP A 58 2.74 -5.51 -8.64
CA ASP A 58 3.99 -6.28 -8.56
C ASP A 58 4.52 -6.32 -7.11
N PRO A 59 4.49 -7.48 -6.43
CA PRO A 59 4.97 -7.62 -5.05
C PRO A 59 6.49 -7.44 -4.90
N ARG A 60 7.24 -7.43 -6.01
CA ARG A 60 8.69 -7.21 -6.05
C ARG A 60 9.06 -5.82 -6.55
N HIS A 61 8.09 -4.91 -6.65
CA HIS A 61 8.33 -3.56 -7.10
C HIS A 61 9.39 -2.89 -6.24
N MET A 62 10.53 -2.58 -6.84
CA MET A 62 11.63 -1.89 -6.18
C MET A 62 11.27 -0.41 -6.05
N VAL A 63 11.21 0.09 -4.81
CA VAL A 63 10.92 1.48 -4.42
C VAL A 63 12.13 2.17 -3.83
#